data_AF-A0A2V9YL94-F1
#
_entry.id   AF-A0A2V9YL94-F1
#
_cell.length_a   1.000
_cell.length_b   1.000
_cell.length_c   1.000
_cell.angle_alpha   90.00
_cell.angle_beta   90.00
_cell.angle_gamma   90.00
#
_symmetry.space_group_name_H-M   'P 1'
#
loop_
_entity.id
_entity.type
_entity.pdbx_description
1 polymer ?
#
loop_
_entity_poly.entity_id
_entity_poly.type
_entity_poly.pdbx_seq_one_letter_code
_entity_poly.pdbx_strand_id
1 'polypeptide(L)'
;MLSTAFGNIVSGVFTPVLAKHSKSFSLIDCISVGVDRMQRNFEPMRKQVEAWQRSELTDLTAKVVIYEAFVEGRLEAPKHLRAPCMTCTSSRSTRNSRPRTIWSLSNAFTSAFKELEPIPQFKATAKLGEFLEARFSQSF
;
A
#
# COMPACT_ATOMS: atom_id res chain seq x y z
N MET A 1 -6.96 26.47 9.89
CA MET A 1 -6.35 25.70 8.79
C MET A 1 -5.60 24.53 9.39
N LEU A 2 -6.24 23.37 9.52
CA LEU A 2 -5.56 22.15 9.99
C LEU A 2 -4.98 21.45 8.76
N SER A 3 -3.66 21.55 8.59
CA SER A 3 -2.93 20.78 7.59
C SER A 3 -2.88 19.32 8.06
N THR A 4 -3.86 18.52 7.66
CA THR A 4 -3.79 17.06 7.74
C THR A 4 -2.77 16.56 6.73
N ALA A 5 -1.48 16.65 7.08
CA ALA A 5 -0.45 15.87 6.42
C ALA A 5 -0.60 14.41 6.89
N PHE A 6 -1.37 13.63 6.12
CA PHE A 6 -1.37 12.18 6.27
C PHE A 6 0.01 11.66 5.86
N GLY A 7 0.57 10.77 6.67
CA GLY A 7 1.92 10.26 6.50
C GLY A 7 1.91 8.95 5.74
N ASN A 8 2.85 8.77 4.81
CA ASN A 8 3.08 7.49 4.15
C ASN A 8 3.25 6.35 5.17
N ILE A 9 2.43 5.30 5.07
CA ILE A 9 2.43 4.09 5.92
C ILE A 9 3.85 3.55 6.13
N VAL A 10 4.66 3.47 5.05
CA VAL A 10 6.11 3.23 5.14
C VAL A 10 6.86 3.81 3.92
N SER A 11 7.20 5.10 3.92
CA SER A 11 8.05 5.69 2.86
C SER A 11 9.52 5.32 3.04
N GLY A 12 10.22 4.96 1.95
CA GLY A 12 11.69 4.90 1.93
C GLY A 12 12.35 3.66 2.56
N VAL A 13 11.60 2.56 2.74
CA VAL A 13 12.13 1.33 3.37
C VAL A 13 13.11 0.57 2.47
N PHE A 14 13.00 0.73 1.15
CA PHE A 14 13.94 0.09 0.22
C PHE A 14 15.10 1.02 -0.10
N THR A 15 16.08 1.10 0.80
CA THR A 15 17.37 1.70 0.50
C THR A 15 18.39 0.57 0.33
N PRO A 16 18.69 0.13 -0.91
CA PRO A 16 19.62 -0.97 -1.11
C PRO A 16 21.02 -0.54 -0.63
N VAL A 17 21.61 -1.31 0.27
CA VAL A 17 23.00 -1.09 0.71
C VAL A 17 23.91 -1.53 -0.42
N LEU A 18 24.49 -0.56 -1.14
CA LEU A 18 25.40 -0.84 -2.25
C LEU A 18 26.70 -1.49 -1.73
N ALA A 19 27.32 -2.33 -2.55
CA ALA A 19 28.58 -3.03 -2.23
C ALA A 19 29.75 -2.09 -1.85
N LYS A 20 29.69 -0.81 -2.23
CA LYS A 20 30.69 0.20 -1.84
C LYS A 20 30.57 0.69 -0.39
N HIS A 21 29.47 0.38 0.30
CA HIS A 21 29.20 0.77 1.68
C HIS A 21 29.28 -0.40 2.68
N SER A 22 29.72 -1.59 2.25
CA SER A 22 29.69 -2.83 3.07
C SER A 22 30.92 -3.06 3.95
N LYS A 23 32.07 -2.43 3.66
CA LYS A 23 33.34 -2.69 4.37
C LYS A 23 33.33 -2.33 5.85
N SER A 24 32.50 -1.38 6.28
CA SER A 24 32.33 -0.96 7.68
C SER A 24 30.85 -0.93 8.08
N PHE A 25 30.04 -1.80 7.48
CA PHE A 25 28.60 -1.82 7.73
C PHE A 25 28.30 -2.44 9.10
N SER A 26 27.82 -1.62 10.03
CA SER A 26 27.26 -2.09 11.30
C SER A 26 25.79 -2.43 11.10
N LEU A 27 25.48 -3.72 11.01
CA LEU A 27 24.12 -4.22 10.90
C LEU A 27 23.26 -3.78 12.08
N ILE A 28 23.83 -3.78 13.29
CA ILE A 28 23.12 -3.40 14.53
C ILE A 28 22.67 -1.94 14.46
N ASP A 29 23.54 -1.03 14.03
CA ASP A 29 23.18 0.40 13.94
C ASP A 29 22.14 0.64 12.84
N CYS A 30 22.27 -0.05 11.70
CA CYS A 30 21.33 0.07 10.59
C CYS A 30 19.94 -0.46 10.95
N ILE A 31 19.85 -1.59 11.65
CA ILE A 31 18.58 -2.12 12.17
C ILE A 31 18.01 -1.16 13.21
N SER A 32 18.82 -0.64 14.13
CA SER A 32 18.37 0.29 15.18
C SER A 32 17.74 1.55 14.60
N VAL A 33 18.36 2.14 13.57
CA VAL A 33 17.79 3.29 12.83
C VAL A 33 16.50 2.90 12.12
N GLY A 34 16.43 1.71 11.53
CA GLY A 34 15.21 1.20 10.89
C GLY A 34 14.05 1.05 11.88
N VAL A 35 14.31 0.47 13.06
CA VAL A 35 13.31 0.27 14.12
C VAL A 35 12.83 1.60 14.69
N ASP A 36 13.72 2.56 14.96
CA ASP A 36 13.33 3.90 15.43
C ASP A 36 12.38 4.59 14.44
N ARG A 37 12.67 4.52 13.13
CA ARG A 37 11.77 5.06 12.09
C ARG A 37 10.41 4.37 12.07
N MET A 38 10.38 3.03 12.17
CA MET A 38 9.12 2.27 12.21
C MET A 38 8.28 2.63 13.44
N GLN A 39 8.91 2.81 14.61
CA GLN A 39 8.23 3.19 15.84
C GLN A 39 7.63 4.60 15.76
N ARG A 40 8.37 5.58 15.23
CA ARG A 40 7.88 6.96 15.06
C ARG A 40 6.66 7.04 14.15
N ASN A 41 6.60 6.19 13.12
CA ASN A 41 5.50 6.16 12.16
C ASN A 41 4.34 5.24 12.56
N PHE A 42 4.46 4.48 13.66
CA PHE A 42 3.46 3.48 14.05
C PHE A 42 2.09 4.07 14.37
N GLU A 43 2.04 5.12 15.20
CA GLU A 43 0.77 5.78 15.55
C GLU A 43 0.08 6.45 14.35
N PRO A 44 0.78 7.25 13.52
CA PRO A 44 0.23 7.76 12.26
C PRO A 44 -0.33 6.65 11.36
N MET A 45 0.43 5.56 11.20
CA MET A 45 0.00 4.40 10.42
C MET A 45 -1.27 3.77 10.98
N ARG A 46 -1.35 3.55 12.30
CA ARG A 46 -2.54 2.98 12.97
C ARG A 46 -3.78 3.84 12.71
N LYS A 47 -3.68 5.17 12.88
CA LYS A 47 -4.79 6.10 12.63
C LYS A 47 -5.24 6.07 11.17
N GLN A 48 -4.32 5.95 10.22
CA GLN A 48 -4.64 5.84 8.80
C GLN A 48 -5.41 4.55 8.49
N VAL A 49 -4.98 3.42 9.07
CA VAL A 49 -5.70 2.15 8.94
C VAL A 49 -7.12 2.24 9.50
N GLU A 50 -7.29 2.86 10.67
CA GLU A 50 -8.61 3.06 11.27
C GLU A 50 -9.51 3.94 10.39
N ALA A 51 -8.97 5.01 9.80
CA ALA A 51 -9.69 5.85 8.85
C ALA A 51 -10.15 5.02 7.64
N TRP A 52 -9.23 4.25 7.04
CA TRP A 52 -9.51 3.41 5.89
C TRP A 52 -10.52 2.30 6.15
N GLN A 53 -10.62 1.81 7.39
CA GLN A 53 -11.63 0.83 7.79
C GLN A 53 -13.02 1.45 7.94
N ARG A 54 -13.12 2.74 8.25
CA ARG A 54 -14.39 3.47 8.39
C ARG A 54 -14.90 4.03 7.07
N SER A 55 -14.01 4.34 6.12
CA SER A 55 -14.36 4.89 4.82
C SER A 55 -14.93 3.82 3.90
N GLU A 56 -16.23 3.88 3.62
CA GLU A 56 -16.90 3.03 2.63
C GLU A 56 -16.68 3.51 1.19
N LEU A 57 -16.75 2.57 0.24
CA LEU A 57 -16.55 2.75 -1.18
C LEU A 57 -17.65 2.03 -1.97
N THR A 58 -18.07 2.64 -3.06
CA THR A 58 -18.97 1.98 -4.01
C THR A 58 -18.21 0.98 -4.88
N ASP A 59 -18.92 -0.01 -5.44
CA ASP A 59 -18.37 -0.96 -6.41
C ASP A 59 -17.73 -0.26 -7.62
N LEU A 60 -18.38 0.80 -8.10
CA LEU A 60 -17.92 1.56 -9.24
C LEU A 60 -16.62 2.29 -8.91
N THR A 61 -16.56 2.94 -7.74
CA THR A 61 -15.34 3.60 -7.27
C THR A 61 -14.19 2.61 -7.16
N ALA A 62 -14.40 1.43 -6.58
CA ALA A 62 -13.38 0.40 -6.49
C ALA A 62 -12.88 -0.05 -7.88
N LYS A 63 -13.80 -0.26 -8.83
CA LYS A 63 -13.44 -0.62 -10.22
C LYS A 63 -12.62 0.46 -10.92
N VAL A 64 -12.97 1.73 -10.73
CA VAL A 64 -12.22 2.87 -11.28
C VAL A 64 -10.80 2.89 -10.70
N VAL A 65 -10.65 2.75 -9.37
CA VAL A 65 -9.33 2.75 -8.73
C VAL A 65 -8.44 1.60 -9.25
N ILE A 66 -9.01 0.42 -9.47
CA ILE A 66 -8.28 -0.72 -10.06
C ILE A 66 -7.90 -0.43 -11.52
N TYR A 67 -8.76 0.23 -12.29
CA TYR A 67 -8.45 0.65 -13.65
C TYR A 67 -7.30 1.66 -13.68
N GLU A 68 -7.35 2.70 -12.84
CA GLU A 68 -6.29 3.72 -12.73
C GLU A 68 -4.95 3.09 -12.31
N ALA A 69 -4.98 2.12 -11.38
CA ALA A 69 -3.77 1.46 -10.90
C ALA A 69 -3.04 0.67 -12.01
N PHE A 70 -3.78 -0.18 -12.74
CA PHE A 70 -3.17 -1.16 -13.66
C PHE A 70 -3.25 -0.75 -15.13
N VAL A 71 -4.35 -0.12 -15.57
CA VAL A 71 -4.55 0.22 -16.99
C VAL A 71 -3.91 1.55 -17.31
N GLU A 72 -4.13 2.57 -16.49
CA GLU A 72 -3.44 3.86 -16.62
C GLU A 72 -2.00 3.83 -16.08
N GLY A 73 -1.64 2.76 -15.36
CA GLY A 73 -0.26 2.51 -14.92
C GLY A 73 0.22 3.37 -13.76
N ARG A 74 -0.69 4.01 -13.01
CA ARG A 74 -0.32 4.90 -11.89
C ARG A 74 0.40 4.20 -10.74
N LEU A 75 0.28 2.86 -10.64
CA LEU A 75 0.90 2.06 -9.57
C LEU A 75 2.17 1.31 -10.03
N GLU A 76 2.59 1.47 -11.30
CA GLU A 76 3.72 0.74 -11.93
C GLU A 76 3.70 -0.79 -11.69
N ALA A 77 2.53 -1.37 -11.45
CA ALA A 77 2.35 -2.79 -11.20
C ALA A 77 2.04 -3.56 -12.51
N PRO A 78 2.45 -4.83 -12.65
CA PRO A 78 2.16 -5.61 -13.85
C PRO A 78 0.66 -5.74 -14.15
N LYS A 79 0.28 -5.53 -15.41
CA LYS A 79 -1.13 -5.48 -15.86
C LYS A 79 -1.91 -6.78 -15.62
N HIS A 80 -1.23 -7.93 -15.61
CA HIS A 80 -1.87 -9.23 -15.41
C HIS A 80 -2.50 -9.37 -14.02
N LEU A 81 -2.01 -8.63 -13.02
CA LEU A 81 -2.53 -8.62 -11.65
C LEU A 81 -3.90 -7.92 -11.50
N ARG A 82 -4.35 -7.21 -12.53
CA ARG A 82 -5.68 -6.59 -12.56
C ARG A 82 -6.78 -7.63 -12.35
N ALA A 83 -6.69 -8.78 -13.04
CA ALA A 83 -7.72 -9.81 -12.96
C ALA A 83 -7.81 -10.42 -11.54
N PRO A 84 -6.71 -10.87 -10.92
CA PRO A 84 -6.68 -11.26 -9.51
C PRO A 84 -7.21 -10.18 -8.54
N CYS A 85 -6.86 -8.92 -8.75
CA CYS A 85 -7.36 -7.83 -7.91
C CYS A 85 -8.88 -7.64 -8.06
N MET A 86 -9.40 -7.70 -9.29
CA MET A 86 -10.82 -7.57 -9.58
C MET A 86 -11.64 -8.73 -8.99
N THR A 87 -11.14 -9.97 -9.05
CA THR A 87 -11.81 -11.13 -8.45
C THR A 87 -11.88 -11.01 -6.92
N CYS A 88 -10.81 -10.56 -6.27
CA CYS A 88 -10.78 -10.32 -4.83
C CYS A 88 -11.72 -9.19 -4.37
N THR A 89 -12.01 -8.21 -5.23
CA THR A 89 -12.98 -7.13 -4.92
C THR A 89 -14.42 -7.45 -5.28
N SER A 90 -14.67 -8.53 -6.05
CA SER A 90 -16.01 -8.90 -6.51
C SER A 90 -16.83 -9.54 -5.38
N SER A 91 -18.12 -9.20 -5.31
CA SER A 91 -19.09 -9.73 -4.34
C SER A 91 -19.31 -11.24 -4.40
N ARG A 92 -18.74 -11.92 -5.40
CA ARG A 92 -18.84 -13.37 -5.64
C ARG A 92 -17.78 -14.21 -4.92
N SER A 93 -16.74 -13.62 -4.33
CA SER A 93 -15.70 -14.36 -3.61
C SER A 93 -16.05 -14.46 -2.11
N THR A 94 -16.82 -15.48 -1.75
CA THR A 94 -17.31 -15.76 -0.40
C THR A 94 -16.18 -16.14 0.57
N ARG A 95 -15.93 -15.27 1.57
CA ARG A 95 -15.61 -15.64 2.97
C ARG A 95 -15.66 -14.45 3.93
N ASN A 96 -15.49 -13.21 3.45
CA ASN A 96 -15.43 -11.99 4.27
C ASN A 96 -15.97 -10.78 3.51
N SER A 97 -17.24 -10.80 3.06
CA SER A 97 -17.90 -9.59 2.53
C SER A 97 -18.18 -8.60 3.67
N ARG A 98 -17.10 -8.05 4.20
CA ARG A 98 -17.03 -6.89 5.11
C ARG A 98 -17.30 -5.63 4.27
N PRO A 99 -17.65 -4.48 4.90
CA PRO A 99 -17.92 -3.25 4.17
C PRO A 99 -16.80 -2.95 3.17
N ARG A 100 -17.19 -2.48 1.98
CA ARG A 100 -16.28 -2.14 0.87
C ARG A 100 -15.49 -0.91 1.23
N THR A 101 -14.54 -1.08 2.12
CA THR A 101 -13.77 0.03 2.65
C THR A 101 -12.47 0.17 1.89
N ILE A 102 -11.82 1.33 2.01
CA ILE A 102 -10.47 1.54 1.45
C ILE A 102 -9.53 0.45 1.96
N TRP A 103 -9.70 0.01 3.21
CA TRP A 103 -8.95 -1.10 3.80
C TRP A 103 -9.18 -2.43 3.07
N SER A 104 -10.43 -2.77 2.73
CA SER A 104 -10.72 -4.00 1.98
C SER A 104 -10.12 -3.98 0.57
N LEU A 105 -10.13 -2.81 -0.08
CA LEU A 105 -9.52 -2.61 -1.39
C LEU A 105 -7.99 -2.78 -1.32
N SER A 106 -7.35 -2.17 -0.32
CA SER A 106 -5.90 -2.33 -0.08
C SER A 106 -5.52 -3.80 0.14
N ASN A 107 -6.33 -4.55 0.88
CA ASN A 107 -6.13 -5.99 1.07
C ASN A 107 -6.30 -6.80 -0.22
N ALA A 108 -7.18 -6.37 -1.14
CA ALA A 108 -7.31 -7.00 -2.45
C ALA A 108 -6.05 -6.79 -3.32
N PHE A 109 -5.51 -5.57 -3.33
CA PHE A 109 -4.24 -5.28 -4.01
C PHE A 109 -3.08 -6.09 -3.45
N THR A 110 -2.89 -6.07 -2.13
CA THR A 110 -1.79 -6.81 -1.47
C THR A 110 -1.96 -8.33 -1.59
N SER A 111 -3.19 -8.83 -1.71
CA SER A 111 -3.45 -10.24 -2.04
C SER A 111 -3.04 -10.57 -3.47
N ALA A 112 -3.38 -9.71 -4.44
CA ALA A 112 -2.93 -9.88 -5.83
C ALA A 112 -1.40 -9.80 -5.96
N PHE A 113 -0.74 -8.95 -5.20
CA PHE A 113 0.73 -8.83 -5.22
C PHE A 113 1.47 -10.09 -4.76
N LYS A 114 0.80 -11.04 -4.10
CA LYS A 114 1.42 -12.32 -3.72
C LYS A 114 1.79 -13.19 -4.91
N GLU A 115 1.28 -12.90 -6.11
CA GLU A 115 1.68 -13.56 -7.35
C GLU A 115 3.03 -13.05 -7.90
N LEU A 116 3.58 -11.98 -7.32
CA LEU A 116 4.87 -11.43 -7.72
C LEU A 116 6.04 -12.08 -6.99
N GLU A 117 7.20 -12.07 -7.64
CA GLU A 117 8.49 -12.33 -6.99
C GLU A 117 8.73 -11.37 -5.81
N PRO A 118 9.47 -11.78 -4.76
CA PRO A 118 9.57 -11.02 -3.50
C PRO A 118 10.00 -9.55 -3.66
N ILE A 119 10.93 -9.25 -4.57
CA ILE A 119 11.43 -7.87 -4.78
C ILE A 119 10.37 -6.99 -5.48
N PRO A 120 9.80 -7.39 -6.64
CA PRO A 120 8.66 -6.68 -7.23
C PRO A 120 7.45 -6.55 -6.28
N GLN A 121 7.12 -7.60 -5.53
CA GLN A 121 6.05 -7.58 -4.52
C GLN A 121 6.28 -6.48 -3.49
N PHE A 122 7.49 -6.39 -2.94
CA PHE A 122 7.87 -5.38 -1.96
C PHE A 122 7.71 -3.97 -2.55
N LYS A 123 8.24 -3.74 -3.76
CA LYS A 123 8.15 -2.44 -4.45
C LYS A 123 6.70 -2.02 -4.69
N ALA A 124 5.86 -2.92 -5.20
CA ALA A 124 4.45 -2.65 -5.44
C ALA A 124 3.69 -2.33 -4.14
N THR A 125 3.97 -3.07 -3.07
CA THR A 125 3.36 -2.85 -1.75
C THR A 125 3.76 -1.49 -1.15
N ALA A 126 5.03 -1.10 -1.29
CA ALA A 126 5.51 0.18 -0.82
C ALA A 126 4.86 1.37 -1.56
N LYS A 127 4.61 1.24 -2.87
CA LYS A 127 3.94 2.27 -3.69
C LYS A 127 2.42 2.35 -3.49
N LEU A 128 1.79 1.27 -3.01
CA LEU A 128 0.33 1.20 -2.86
C LEU A 128 -0.21 2.25 -1.88
N GLY A 129 0.51 2.50 -0.77
CA GLY A 129 0.10 3.47 0.23
C GLY A 129 -0.07 4.87 -0.37
N GLU A 130 0.96 5.36 -1.04
CA GLU A 130 0.98 6.67 -1.71
C GLU A 130 -0.08 6.76 -2.81
N PHE A 131 -0.27 5.71 -3.60
CA PHE A 131 -1.31 5.68 -4.64
C PHE A 131 -2.73 5.83 -4.07
N LEU A 132 -3.06 5.06 -3.03
CA LEU A 132 -4.38 5.13 -2.41
C LEU A 132 -4.59 6.47 -1.69
N GLU A 133 -3.55 6.98 -1.04
CA GLU A 133 -3.58 8.29 -0.40
C GLU A 133 -3.81 9.41 -1.42
N ALA A 134 -3.03 9.47 -2.50
CA ALA A 134 -3.23 10.45 -3.57
C ALA A 134 -4.65 10.39 -4.13
N ARG A 135 -5.22 9.19 -4.26
CA ARG A 135 -6.57 9.00 -4.79
C ARG A 135 -7.68 9.44 -3.83
N PHE A 136 -7.54 9.20 -2.52
CA PHE A 136 -8.58 9.46 -1.54
C PHE A 136 -8.42 10.79 -0.80
N SER A 137 -7.22 11.36 -0.74
CA SER A 137 -6.97 12.71 -0.23
C SER A 137 -7.50 13.81 -1.15
N GLN A 138 -7.68 13.54 -2.44
CA GLN A 138 -8.34 14.46 -3.39
C GLN A 138 -9.87 14.44 -3.31
N SER A 139 -10.45 13.51 -2.55
CA SER A 139 -11.90 13.22 -2.58
C SER A 139 -12.68 13.82 -1.39
N PHE A 140 -12.03 14.63 -0.54
CA PHE A 140 -12.64 15.28 0.64
C PHE A 140 -12.24 16.75 0.76
#